data_AF-A0A925SKT5-F1
#
_entry.id   AF-A0A925SKT5-F1
#
_cell.length_a   1.000
_cell.length_b   1.000
_cell.length_c   1.000
_cell.angle_alpha   90.00
_cell.angle_beta   90.00
_cell.angle_gamma   90.00
#
_symmetry.space_group_name_H-M   'P 1'
#
loop_
_entity.id
_entity.type
_entity.pdbx_description
1 polymer ?
#
loop_
_entity_poly.entity_id
_entity_poly.type
_entity_poly.pdbx_seq_one_letter_code
_entity_poly.pdbx_strand_id
1 'polypeptide(L)'
;MPARLAPFARVALAILGLIAFTASGLRADAVGYGGRHEHRAESARYEAVHVHDWDWRKSDALFSRPDALDAFFTAANDFSRVTVRERATGKAILDTPAPALTRLWISPDETLLVGLSNVMLRNPVQLAIWRLPSGTLVWREHITPQQAELGAEAMADHLLAHPENAALLASLSRKQGPRYVVDFLQMDMSKRLGKAAWTDLFRHVAPHPYSVNFESTVTNHVYWYREPDPALRIDPDPDADTVQLSLLDPRGIRFRIVLPTETPATPSPSPATPHPWQDIRLTDPRTLRPDDVFLHRIQELNTPAFVVLPPDALGAGPAGHLHETLHSRLQMAEPYALFVPDAAEAAAARTATLYLYQIVPDLRRAPDRRSGEIAQLVGVEIAGRRGVLVNVIPRVASRPETEFWLWHDGGPRIFQLFFDLEDGAITHWRFNGGF
;
A
#
# COMPACT_ATOMS: atom_id res chain seq x y z
N MET A 1 22.11 22.21 -54.55
CA MET A 1 21.09 21.14 -54.65
C MET A 1 21.27 20.19 -53.49
N PRO A 2 20.31 20.06 -52.55
CA PRO A 2 20.46 19.12 -51.43
C PRO A 2 20.33 17.69 -51.94
N ALA A 3 21.35 16.87 -51.69
CA ALA A 3 21.37 15.46 -52.05
C ALA A 3 20.23 14.73 -51.35
N ARG A 4 19.31 14.15 -52.13
CA ARG A 4 18.23 13.31 -51.59
C ARG A 4 18.86 12.04 -51.04
N LEU A 5 18.99 11.95 -49.71
CA LEU A 5 19.31 10.70 -49.03
C LEU A 5 18.34 9.60 -49.48
N ALA A 6 18.90 8.45 -49.88
CA ALA A 6 18.13 7.28 -50.29
C ALA A 6 17.12 6.89 -49.18
N PRO A 7 15.93 6.39 -49.55
CA PRO A 7 14.86 6.10 -48.58
C PRO A 7 15.31 5.18 -47.43
N PHE A 8 16.23 4.26 -47.69
CA PHE A 8 16.82 3.39 -46.65
C PHE A 8 17.63 4.15 -45.58
N ALA A 9 18.36 5.20 -45.96
CA ALA A 9 19.16 5.98 -45.00
C ALA A 9 18.27 6.77 -44.04
N ARG A 10 17.08 7.20 -44.49
CA ARG A 10 16.09 7.91 -43.65
C ARG A 10 15.46 6.98 -42.61
N VAL A 11 15.15 5.74 -43.01
CA VAL A 11 14.61 4.72 -42.10
C VAL A 11 15.67 4.32 -41.06
N ALA A 12 16.92 4.11 -41.47
CA ALA A 12 18.01 3.79 -40.54
C ALA A 12 18.26 4.92 -39.53
N LEU A 13 18.24 6.18 -39.95
CA LEU A 13 18.37 7.34 -39.05
C LEU A 13 17.18 7.48 -38.09
N ALA A 14 15.96 7.21 -38.55
CA ALA A 14 14.78 7.21 -37.69
C ALA A 14 14.84 6.11 -36.63
N ILE A 15 15.28 4.90 -37.00
CA ILE A 15 15.48 3.79 -36.07
C ILE A 15 16.60 4.10 -35.07
N LEU A 16 17.74 4.63 -35.52
CA LEU A 16 18.83 5.06 -34.65
C LEU A 16 18.41 6.19 -33.70
N GLY A 17 17.61 7.15 -34.18
CA GLY A 17 17.03 8.21 -33.35
C GLY A 17 16.07 7.67 -32.29
N LEU A 18 15.24 6.68 -32.64
CA LEU A 18 14.33 6.02 -31.72
C LEU A 18 15.08 5.19 -30.67
N ILE A 19 16.12 4.45 -31.06
CA ILE A 19 17.00 3.69 -30.16
C ILE A 19 17.75 4.63 -29.19
N ALA A 20 18.21 5.79 -29.69
CA ALA A 20 18.84 6.80 -28.84
C ALA A 20 17.84 7.38 -27.81
N PHE A 21 16.58 7.58 -28.19
CA PHE A 21 15.52 8.07 -27.30
C PHE A 21 15.06 7.03 -26.26
N THR A 22 15.08 5.73 -26.58
CA THR A 22 14.73 4.69 -25.61
C THR A 22 15.86 4.44 -24.60
N ALA A 23 17.12 4.57 -25.02
CA ALA A 23 18.27 4.50 -24.12
C ALA A 23 18.34 5.69 -23.12
N SER A 24 17.71 6.83 -23.42
CA SER A 24 17.65 7.97 -22.51
C SER A 24 16.66 7.82 -21.35
N GLY A 25 15.66 6.93 -21.43
CA GLY A 25 14.65 6.76 -20.37
C GLY A 25 15.27 6.39 -19.03
N LEU A 26 16.19 5.41 -19.01
CA LEU A 26 16.91 5.00 -17.79
C LEU A 26 17.88 6.07 -17.27
N ARG A 27 18.28 7.05 -18.10
CA ARG A 27 19.16 8.14 -17.67
C ARG A 27 18.38 9.32 -17.10
N ALA A 28 17.12 9.54 -17.52
CA ALA A 28 16.32 10.66 -17.04
C ALA A 28 16.06 10.58 -15.52
N ASP A 29 15.76 9.38 -15.02
CA ASP A 29 15.47 9.19 -13.58
C ASP A 29 16.73 9.36 -12.72
N ALA A 30 17.87 8.83 -13.19
CA ALA A 30 19.15 9.00 -12.50
C ALA A 30 19.59 10.48 -12.44
N VAL A 31 19.23 11.28 -13.46
CA VAL A 31 19.49 12.72 -13.46
C VAL A 31 18.57 13.47 -12.48
N GLY A 32 17.33 13.00 -12.27
CA GLY A 32 16.41 13.61 -11.32
C GLY A 32 16.89 13.54 -9.86
N TYR A 33 17.57 12.44 -9.50
CA TYR A 33 18.14 12.26 -8.16
C TYR A 33 19.61 12.69 -8.04
N GLY A 34 20.33 12.72 -9.16
CA GLY A 34 21.73 13.14 -9.18
C GLY A 34 21.94 14.61 -8.85
N GLY A 35 23.15 14.95 -8.45
CA GLY A 35 23.53 16.30 -8.04
C GLY A 35 23.38 16.51 -6.54
N ARG A 36 24.04 17.57 -6.05
CA ARG A 36 24.08 17.91 -4.64
C ARG A 36 22.76 18.55 -4.20
N HIS A 37 22.03 17.85 -3.35
CA HIS A 37 20.84 18.33 -2.66
C HIS A 37 21.15 18.61 -1.19
N GLU A 38 20.49 19.63 -0.64
CA GLU A 38 20.65 20.03 0.75
C GLU A 38 19.26 20.26 1.37
N HIS A 39 19.02 19.61 2.50
CA HIS A 39 17.79 19.70 3.27
C HIS A 39 18.11 20.15 4.68
N ARG A 40 17.28 21.05 5.23
CA ARG A 40 17.51 21.66 6.54
C ARG A 40 16.26 21.55 7.43
N ALA A 41 16.49 21.41 8.73
CA ALA A 41 15.47 21.59 9.76
C ALA A 41 16.09 22.32 10.95
N GLU A 42 15.34 23.22 11.58
CA GLU A 42 15.80 24.01 12.72
C GLU A 42 14.79 23.95 13.86
N SER A 43 15.30 24.02 15.07
CA SER A 43 14.54 24.21 16.30
C SER A 43 15.18 25.34 17.14
N ALA A 44 14.77 25.49 18.41
CA ALA A 44 15.39 26.46 19.30
C ALA A 44 16.84 26.09 19.63
N ARG A 45 17.12 24.81 19.85
CA ARG A 45 18.45 24.30 20.25
C ARG A 45 19.26 23.72 19.11
N TYR A 46 18.65 23.19 18.06
CA TYR A 46 19.37 22.41 17.04
C TYR A 46 19.18 22.95 15.62
N GLU A 47 20.23 22.78 14.82
CA GLU A 47 20.21 22.90 13.36
C GLU A 47 20.60 21.54 12.78
N ALA A 48 19.73 20.95 11.97
CA ALA A 48 19.99 19.72 11.24
C ALA A 48 20.15 20.01 9.75
N VAL A 49 21.21 19.49 9.15
CA VAL A 49 21.51 19.61 7.72
C VAL A 49 21.79 18.23 7.16
N HIS A 50 21.06 17.84 6.13
CA HIS A 50 21.32 16.66 5.33
C HIS A 50 21.79 17.08 3.95
N VAL A 51 22.91 16.51 3.51
CA VAL A 51 23.46 16.72 2.18
C VAL A 51 23.62 15.36 1.52
N HIS A 52 23.14 15.23 0.30
CA HIS A 52 23.43 14.08 -0.54
C HIS A 52 23.75 14.50 -1.97
N ASP A 53 24.65 13.78 -2.61
CA ASP A 53 24.88 13.81 -4.05
C ASP A 53 24.66 12.39 -4.56
N TRP A 54 23.44 12.10 -5.01
CA TRP A 54 23.01 10.71 -5.25
C TRP A 54 23.63 10.16 -6.54
N ASP A 55 24.90 9.75 -6.45
CA ASP A 55 25.62 9.05 -7.50
C ASP A 55 25.13 7.60 -7.57
N TRP A 56 24.35 7.30 -8.62
CA TRP A 56 23.79 5.97 -8.84
C TRP A 56 24.84 4.86 -8.86
N ARG A 57 26.10 5.13 -9.26
CA ARG A 57 27.15 4.10 -9.27
C ARG A 57 27.62 3.76 -7.87
N LYS A 58 27.77 4.78 -7.03
CA LYS A 58 28.16 4.61 -5.63
C LYS A 58 27.03 3.97 -4.82
N SER A 59 25.80 4.43 -5.03
CA SER A 59 24.64 3.85 -4.35
C SER A 59 24.35 2.43 -4.82
N ASP A 60 24.49 2.10 -6.11
CA ASP A 60 24.37 0.73 -6.63
C ASP A 60 25.42 -0.21 -6.02
N ALA A 61 26.67 0.24 -5.89
CA ALA A 61 27.73 -0.52 -5.25
C ALA A 61 27.44 -0.83 -3.76
N LEU A 62 26.92 0.14 -3.00
CA LEU A 62 26.51 -0.10 -1.61
C LEU A 62 25.25 -0.97 -1.52
N PHE A 63 24.26 -0.71 -2.37
CA PHE A 63 22.98 -1.42 -2.38
C PHE A 63 23.13 -2.90 -2.75
N SER A 64 24.13 -3.23 -3.55
CA SER A 64 24.43 -4.62 -3.94
C SER A 64 25.07 -5.45 -2.83
N ARG A 65 25.43 -4.83 -1.69
CA ARG A 65 26.02 -5.55 -0.56
C ARG A 65 24.97 -6.34 0.22
N PRO A 66 25.32 -7.50 0.80
CA PRO A 66 24.42 -8.25 1.68
C PRO A 66 23.93 -7.43 2.88
N ASP A 67 24.78 -6.52 3.38
CA ASP A 67 24.55 -5.62 4.51
C ASP A 67 24.10 -4.22 4.07
N ALA A 68 23.52 -4.06 2.87
CA ALA A 68 23.21 -2.76 2.29
C ALA A 68 22.48 -1.82 3.26
N LEU A 69 21.48 -2.31 4.00
CA LEU A 69 20.71 -1.50 4.95
C LEU A 69 21.60 -0.84 6.03
N ASP A 70 22.63 -1.56 6.48
CA ASP A 70 23.64 -1.06 7.43
C ASP A 70 24.68 -0.18 6.77
N ALA A 71 25.17 -0.59 5.59
CA ALA A 71 26.24 0.07 4.89
C ALA A 71 25.97 1.57 4.63
N PHE A 72 24.70 1.95 4.40
CA PHE A 72 24.30 3.36 4.20
C PHE A 72 24.47 4.26 5.44
N PHE A 73 24.62 3.69 6.63
CA PHE A 73 24.87 4.42 7.88
C PHE A 73 26.33 4.32 8.34
N THR A 74 27.23 3.83 7.48
CA THR A 74 28.66 3.70 7.76
C THR A 74 29.47 4.63 6.87
N ALA A 75 30.76 4.79 7.20
CA ALA A 75 31.70 5.57 6.38
C ALA A 75 31.84 5.09 4.93
N ALA A 76 31.35 3.90 4.59
CA ALA A 76 31.27 3.43 3.20
C ALA A 76 30.32 4.28 2.33
N ASN A 77 29.34 4.95 2.95
CA ASN A 77 28.51 5.96 2.30
C ASN A 77 29.18 7.33 2.40
N ASP A 78 29.94 7.67 1.36
CA ASP A 78 30.70 8.92 1.25
C ASP A 78 29.93 10.04 0.53
N PHE A 79 28.72 9.77 0.05
CA PHE A 79 27.95 10.65 -0.84
C PHE A 79 26.66 11.17 -0.21
N SER A 80 26.30 10.75 1.00
CA SER A 80 25.10 11.20 1.69
C SER A 80 25.31 11.20 3.21
N ARG A 81 25.01 12.32 3.88
CA ARG A 81 25.35 12.55 5.29
C ARG A 81 24.33 13.47 5.96
N VAL A 82 24.02 13.17 7.22
CA VAL A 82 23.24 14.04 8.10
C VAL A 82 24.12 14.58 9.22
N THR A 83 23.98 15.87 9.48
CA THR A 83 24.67 16.57 10.57
C THR A 83 23.65 17.30 11.43
N VAL A 84 23.85 17.28 12.74
CA VAL A 84 23.07 18.08 13.70
C VAL A 84 24.03 18.84 14.58
N ARG A 85 23.81 20.13 14.75
CA ARG A 85 24.62 21.01 15.59
C ARG A 85 23.74 21.71 16.62
N GLU A 86 24.28 21.90 17.81
CA GLU A 86 23.68 22.79 18.80
C GLU A 86 23.89 24.25 18.37
N ARG A 87 22.82 25.04 18.27
CA ARG A 87 22.87 26.41 17.73
C ARG A 87 23.68 27.36 18.60
N ALA A 88 23.58 27.21 19.92
CA ALA A 88 24.24 28.10 20.87
C ALA A 88 25.78 27.98 20.82
N THR A 89 26.29 26.76 20.62
CA THR A 89 27.72 26.46 20.72
C THR A 89 28.37 26.10 19.38
N GLY A 90 27.56 25.77 18.36
CA GLY A 90 28.02 25.20 17.10
C GLY A 90 28.50 23.74 17.21
N LYS A 91 28.41 23.12 18.40
CA LYS A 91 28.91 21.77 18.66
C LYS A 91 28.10 20.75 17.85
N ALA A 92 28.81 19.89 17.11
CA ALA A 92 28.18 18.76 16.43
C ALA A 92 27.68 17.72 17.46
N ILE A 93 26.40 17.39 17.32
CA ILE A 93 25.68 16.37 18.10
C ILE A 93 25.58 15.07 17.30
N LEU A 94 25.39 15.20 15.98
CA LEU A 94 25.36 14.10 15.03
C LEU A 94 26.19 14.49 13.81
N ASP A 95 27.00 13.57 13.32
CA ASP A 95 27.67 13.66 12.02
C ASP A 95 27.84 12.23 11.51
N THR A 96 26.84 11.75 10.77
CA THR A 96 26.80 10.35 10.33
C THR A 96 26.36 10.22 8.88
N PRO A 97 26.95 9.29 8.11
CA PRO A 97 26.40 8.87 6.84
C PRO A 97 24.94 8.42 6.98
N ALA A 98 24.14 8.69 5.96
CA ALA A 98 22.72 8.35 5.94
C ALA A 98 22.25 8.09 4.49
N PRO A 99 21.19 7.31 4.26
CA PRO A 99 20.49 7.26 2.97
C PRO A 99 20.10 8.66 2.48
N ALA A 100 19.76 8.82 1.19
CA ALA A 100 19.25 10.09 0.69
C ALA A 100 17.90 10.38 1.34
N LEU A 101 17.84 11.49 2.08
CA LEU A 101 16.63 12.02 2.69
C LEU A 101 16.20 13.24 1.90
N THR A 102 14.91 13.35 1.63
CA THR A 102 14.31 14.49 0.92
C THR A 102 13.64 15.48 1.86
N ARG A 103 13.52 15.13 3.15
CA ARG A 103 12.96 16.01 4.18
C ARG A 103 13.55 15.70 5.55
N LEU A 104 13.76 16.75 6.34
CA LEU A 104 14.12 16.66 7.75
C LEU A 104 13.04 17.31 8.61
N TRP A 105 12.95 16.86 9.86
CA TRP A 105 12.09 17.45 10.88
C TRP A 105 12.67 17.18 12.26
N ILE A 106 12.65 18.19 13.13
CA ILE A 106 13.04 18.06 14.54
C ILE A 106 11.74 18.13 15.35
N SER A 107 11.56 17.21 16.29
CA SER A 107 10.35 17.18 17.11
C SER A 107 10.24 18.44 17.98
N PRO A 108 9.02 18.87 18.36
CA PRO A 108 8.83 20.11 19.12
C PRO A 108 9.50 20.11 20.50
N ASP A 109 9.63 18.94 21.12
CA ASP A 109 10.34 18.69 22.37
C ASP A 109 11.86 18.51 22.17
N GLU A 110 12.33 18.56 20.92
CA GLU A 110 13.73 18.46 20.51
C GLU A 110 14.40 17.14 20.91
N THR A 111 13.62 16.07 21.04
CA THR A 111 14.09 14.73 21.41
C THR A 111 14.36 13.83 20.21
N LEU A 112 13.79 14.14 19.04
CA LEU A 112 13.91 13.33 17.83
C LEU A 112 14.28 14.18 16.61
N LEU A 113 15.16 13.62 15.77
CA LEU A 113 15.34 14.02 14.37
C LEU A 113 14.70 12.95 13.48
N VAL A 114 13.81 13.35 12.59
CA VAL A 114 13.16 12.49 11.60
C VAL A 114 13.63 12.86 10.21
N GLY A 115 14.17 11.88 9.49
CA GLY A 115 14.49 11.93 8.07
C GLY A 115 13.48 11.15 7.26
N LEU A 116 12.89 11.78 6.24
CA LEU A 116 12.00 11.15 5.27
C LEU A 116 12.64 11.16 3.88
N SER A 117 12.35 10.16 3.07
CA SER A 117 12.77 10.09 1.66
C SER A 117 11.65 9.59 0.78
N ASN A 118 11.55 10.17 -0.42
CA ASN A 118 10.76 9.60 -1.51
C ASN A 118 11.63 8.97 -2.60
N VAL A 119 12.96 8.95 -2.42
CA VAL A 119 13.88 8.27 -3.33
C VAL A 119 13.74 6.77 -3.13
N MET A 120 13.33 6.05 -4.17
CA MET A 120 13.29 4.58 -4.20
C MET A 120 14.55 4.00 -4.87
N LEU A 121 15.15 4.74 -5.82
CA LEU A 121 16.28 4.24 -6.63
C LEU A 121 17.50 3.93 -5.75
N ARG A 122 17.77 2.64 -5.53
CA ARG A 122 18.90 2.14 -4.73
C ARG A 122 18.98 2.74 -3.33
N ASN A 123 17.85 3.17 -2.79
CA ASN A 123 17.76 3.71 -1.45
C ASN A 123 17.09 2.67 -0.54
N PRO A 124 17.84 2.00 0.36
CA PRO A 124 17.27 0.95 1.19
C PRO A 124 16.44 1.47 2.37
N VAL A 125 16.33 2.79 2.56
CA VAL A 125 15.65 3.38 3.72
C VAL A 125 14.94 4.67 3.34
N GLN A 126 13.63 4.73 3.60
CA GLN A 126 12.80 5.92 3.37
C GLN A 126 12.44 6.67 4.65
N LEU A 127 12.52 6.00 5.80
CA LEU A 127 12.34 6.61 7.11
C LEU A 127 13.56 6.32 7.96
N ALA A 128 14.16 7.36 8.56
CA ALA A 128 15.21 7.21 9.56
C ALA A 128 14.95 8.16 10.73
N ILE A 129 15.13 7.68 11.96
CA ILE A 129 14.86 8.48 13.17
C ILE A 129 16.05 8.38 14.11
N TRP A 130 16.56 9.53 14.53
CA TRP A 130 17.62 9.65 15.51
C TRP A 130 17.09 10.28 16.79
N ARG A 131 17.64 9.85 17.93
CA ARG A 131 17.41 10.47 19.23
C ARG A 131 18.40 11.62 19.45
N LEU A 132 17.90 12.71 20.02
CA LEU A 132 18.67 13.87 20.45
C LEU A 132 18.68 13.94 21.99
N PRO A 133 19.79 14.39 22.62
CA PRO A 133 21.06 14.80 22.02
C PRO A 133 22.02 13.63 21.75
N SER A 134 21.63 12.37 21.91
CA SER A 134 22.60 11.26 21.82
C SER A 134 23.12 11.00 20.40
N GLY A 135 22.40 11.44 19.37
CA GLY A 135 22.71 11.14 17.97
C GLY A 135 22.45 9.66 17.59
N THR A 136 21.78 8.91 18.45
CA THR A 136 21.56 7.47 18.27
C THR A 136 20.48 7.22 17.23
N LEU A 137 20.75 6.42 16.20
CA LEU A 137 19.73 5.94 15.27
C LEU A 137 18.82 4.94 16.00
N VAL A 138 17.53 5.28 16.14
CA VAL A 138 16.55 4.45 16.88
C VAL A 138 15.57 3.72 15.96
N TRP A 139 15.36 4.24 14.74
CA TRP A 139 14.50 3.60 13.75
C TRP A 139 15.04 3.79 12.35
N ARG A 140 14.84 2.79 11.51
CA ARG A 140 14.99 2.91 10.06
C ARG A 140 14.07 1.92 9.37
N GLU A 141 13.53 2.30 8.22
CA GLU A 141 12.58 1.45 7.50
C GLU A 141 12.60 1.73 6.00
N HIS A 142 12.51 0.65 5.22
CA HIS A 142 12.23 0.73 3.79
C HIS A 142 10.71 0.79 3.59
N ILE A 143 10.23 1.77 2.83
CA ILE A 143 8.80 1.99 2.61
C ILE A 143 8.44 1.65 1.17
N THR A 144 7.44 0.77 1.03
CA THR A 144 6.90 0.32 -0.26
C THR A 144 5.38 0.43 -0.28
N PRO A 145 4.74 0.53 -1.46
CA PRO A 145 3.28 0.51 -1.56
C PRO A 145 2.62 -0.77 -1.05
N GLN A 146 3.35 -1.88 -1.13
CA GLN A 146 2.84 -3.22 -0.93
C GLN A 146 3.90 -4.09 -0.26
N GLN A 147 3.45 -5.01 0.57
CA GLN A 147 4.29 -6.00 1.25
C GLN A 147 3.61 -7.37 1.13
N ALA A 148 4.34 -8.45 1.35
CA ALA A 148 3.73 -9.77 1.43
C ALA A 148 3.26 -10.00 2.86
N GLU A 149 2.01 -10.44 3.03
CA GLU A 149 1.40 -10.71 4.32
C GLU A 149 1.07 -12.21 4.43
N LEU A 150 1.81 -12.90 5.31
CA LEU A 150 1.74 -14.35 5.46
C LEU A 150 1.26 -14.72 6.86
N GLY A 151 0.40 -15.73 6.97
CA GLY A 151 0.17 -16.42 8.24
C GLY A 151 1.40 -17.25 8.63
N ALA A 152 1.43 -17.75 9.87
CA ALA A 152 2.54 -18.59 10.35
C ALA A 152 2.77 -19.84 9.49
N GLU A 153 1.69 -20.52 9.07
CA GLU A 153 1.76 -21.70 8.18
C GLU A 153 2.32 -21.33 6.81
N ALA A 154 1.78 -20.28 6.15
CA ALA A 154 2.28 -19.82 4.85
C ALA A 154 3.75 -19.38 4.90
N MET A 155 4.20 -18.76 5.99
CA MET A 155 5.61 -18.42 6.19
C MET A 155 6.47 -19.69 6.35
N ALA A 156 5.99 -20.69 7.10
CA ALA A 156 6.69 -21.96 7.25
C ALA A 156 6.80 -22.73 5.92
N ASP A 157 5.71 -22.79 5.15
CA ASP A 157 5.69 -23.40 3.82
C ASP A 157 6.65 -22.69 2.85
N HIS A 158 6.68 -21.36 2.89
CA HIS A 158 7.59 -20.57 2.09
C HIS A 158 9.06 -20.89 2.41
N LEU A 159 9.42 -20.94 3.70
CA LEU A 159 10.77 -21.27 4.15
C LEU A 159 11.15 -22.72 3.87
N LEU A 160 10.19 -23.65 3.88
CA LEU A 160 10.41 -25.04 3.51
C LEU A 160 10.66 -25.19 2.00
N ALA A 161 9.93 -24.43 1.17
CA ALA A 161 10.10 -24.43 -0.28
C ALA A 161 11.37 -23.69 -0.74
N HIS A 162 11.84 -22.71 0.04
CA HIS A 162 12.95 -21.82 -0.30
C HIS A 162 13.94 -21.63 0.87
N PRO A 163 14.57 -22.71 1.38
CA PRO A 163 15.40 -22.67 2.58
C PRO A 163 16.63 -21.75 2.43
N GLU A 164 17.14 -21.55 1.22
CA GLU A 164 18.23 -20.63 0.91
C GLU A 164 17.91 -19.16 1.25
N ASN A 165 16.63 -18.80 1.32
CA ASN A 165 16.18 -17.44 1.58
C ASN A 165 15.95 -17.14 3.07
N ALA A 166 16.12 -18.11 3.97
CA ALA A 166 15.76 -17.95 5.38
C ALA A 166 16.44 -16.76 6.06
N ALA A 167 17.75 -16.59 5.85
CA ALA A 167 18.50 -15.48 6.43
C ALA A 167 18.06 -14.12 5.88
N LEU A 168 17.80 -14.04 4.56
CA LEU A 168 17.33 -12.81 3.92
C LEU A 168 15.92 -12.46 4.40
N LEU A 169 15.00 -13.42 4.45
CA LEU A 169 13.64 -13.19 4.93
C LEU A 169 13.59 -12.82 6.41
N ALA A 170 14.47 -13.39 7.25
CA ALA A 170 14.59 -12.94 8.63
C ALA A 170 14.96 -11.45 8.74
N SER A 171 15.71 -10.90 7.78
CA SER A 171 16.06 -9.47 7.73
C SER A 171 14.98 -8.58 7.10
N LEU A 172 14.09 -9.15 6.27
CA LEU A 172 13.06 -8.41 5.53
C LEU A 172 11.66 -8.54 6.16
N SER A 173 11.48 -9.51 7.06
CA SER A 173 10.20 -9.83 7.67
C SER A 173 10.10 -9.26 9.07
N ARG A 174 8.88 -8.86 9.42
CA ARG A 174 8.49 -8.48 10.78
C ARG A 174 7.21 -9.21 11.15
N LYS A 175 7.08 -9.55 12.42
CA LYS A 175 5.85 -10.14 12.94
C LYS A 175 4.89 -9.02 13.35
N GLN A 176 3.64 -9.12 12.90
CA GLN A 176 2.56 -8.19 13.20
C GLN A 176 1.34 -9.00 13.64
N GLY A 177 1.14 -9.11 14.94
CA GLY A 177 0.15 -10.02 15.53
C GLY A 177 0.39 -11.48 15.08
N PRO A 178 -0.63 -12.16 14.51
CA PRO A 178 -0.49 -13.54 14.03
C PRO A 178 0.15 -13.66 12.63
N ARG A 179 0.50 -12.54 12.00
CA ARG A 179 0.98 -12.49 10.61
C ARG A 179 2.43 -12.04 10.54
N TYR A 180 3.08 -12.37 9.43
CA TYR A 180 4.38 -11.90 9.03
C TYR A 180 4.21 -10.94 7.86
N VAL A 181 4.81 -9.76 7.97
CA VAL A 181 4.86 -8.79 6.89
C VAL A 181 6.28 -8.78 6.34
N VAL A 182 6.43 -9.02 5.04
CA VAL A 182 7.71 -9.14 4.36
C VAL A 182 7.86 -8.02 3.35
N ASP A 183 8.92 -7.23 3.49
CA ASP A 183 9.30 -6.26 2.48
C ASP A 183 10.11 -6.92 1.36
N PHE A 184 9.42 -7.27 0.28
CA PHE A 184 9.97 -8.04 -0.83
C PHE A 184 9.97 -7.26 -2.16
N LEU A 185 9.64 -5.96 -2.10
CA LEU A 185 9.58 -5.05 -3.25
C LEU A 185 10.79 -4.10 -3.34
N GLN A 186 11.83 -4.32 -2.53
CA GLN A 186 13.13 -3.68 -2.74
C GLN A 186 13.66 -3.96 -4.16
N MET A 187 14.46 -3.05 -4.70
CA MET A 187 15.10 -3.25 -5.99
C MET A 187 15.92 -4.54 -6.02
N ASP A 188 15.91 -5.25 -7.15
CA ASP A 188 16.57 -6.54 -7.37
C ASP A 188 16.15 -7.70 -6.43
N MET A 189 15.02 -7.58 -5.72
CA MET A 189 14.51 -8.68 -4.88
C MET A 189 14.28 -9.99 -5.62
N SER A 190 13.79 -9.95 -6.86
CA SER A 190 13.62 -11.17 -7.65
C SER A 190 14.94 -11.89 -7.96
N LYS A 191 16.07 -11.16 -7.99
CA LYS A 191 17.41 -11.75 -8.15
C LYS A 191 17.93 -12.28 -6.81
N ARG A 192 17.75 -11.50 -5.73
CA ARG A 192 18.24 -11.84 -4.38
C ARG A 192 17.51 -13.03 -3.76
N LEU A 193 16.18 -13.10 -3.93
CA LEU A 193 15.35 -14.22 -3.47
C LEU A 193 15.28 -15.37 -4.49
N GLY A 194 15.63 -15.10 -5.75
CA GLY A 194 15.29 -15.98 -6.86
C GLY A 194 13.82 -15.82 -7.30
N LYS A 195 13.59 -16.04 -8.60
CA LYS A 195 12.29 -15.77 -9.25
C LYS A 195 11.14 -16.58 -8.62
N ALA A 196 11.39 -17.83 -8.23
CA ALA A 196 10.37 -18.72 -7.67
C ALA A 196 9.87 -18.20 -6.31
N ALA A 197 10.79 -17.97 -5.36
CA ALA A 197 10.45 -17.45 -4.03
C ALA A 197 9.79 -16.07 -4.10
N TRP A 198 10.34 -15.18 -4.93
CA TRP A 198 9.75 -13.86 -5.13
C TRP A 198 8.33 -13.95 -5.70
N THR A 199 8.08 -14.86 -6.65
CA THR A 199 6.73 -15.09 -7.22
C THR A 199 5.77 -15.67 -6.17
N ASP A 200 6.27 -16.51 -5.26
CA ASP A 200 5.48 -17.05 -4.18
C ASP A 200 5.03 -15.97 -3.20
N LEU A 201 5.95 -15.08 -2.76
CA LEU A 201 5.60 -13.91 -1.95
C LEU A 201 4.59 -12.99 -2.65
N PHE A 202 4.65 -12.86 -3.98
CA PHE A 202 3.69 -12.09 -4.76
C PHE A 202 2.24 -12.57 -4.59
N ARG A 203 2.00 -13.85 -4.27
CA ARG A 203 0.65 -14.41 -4.02
C ARG A 203 0.04 -13.93 -2.71
N HIS A 204 0.86 -13.34 -1.85
CA HIS A 204 0.54 -12.83 -0.53
C HIS A 204 0.59 -11.30 -0.46
N VAL A 205 0.66 -10.61 -1.61
CA VAL A 205 0.68 -9.14 -1.64
C VAL A 205 -0.52 -8.53 -0.93
N ALA A 206 -0.25 -7.64 0.01
CA ALA A 206 -1.19 -6.76 0.66
C ALA A 206 -0.71 -5.30 0.53
N PRO A 207 -1.60 -4.30 0.67
CA PRO A 207 -1.19 -2.91 0.83
C PRO A 207 -0.25 -2.75 2.03
N HIS A 208 0.57 -1.69 2.04
CA HIS A 208 1.39 -1.38 3.21
C HIS A 208 0.51 -1.21 4.46
N PRO A 209 0.89 -1.77 5.62
CA PRO A 209 0.05 -1.73 6.82
C PRO A 209 -0.19 -0.33 7.36
N TYR A 210 0.67 0.64 7.00
CA TYR A 210 0.51 2.03 7.43
C TYR A 210 -0.55 2.79 6.63
N SER A 211 -0.64 2.55 5.32
CA SER A 211 -1.68 3.15 4.49
C SER A 211 -1.81 2.40 3.17
N VAL A 212 -3.06 2.23 2.74
CA VAL A 212 -3.41 1.71 1.41
C VAL A 212 -3.15 2.73 0.29
N ASN A 213 -2.85 3.97 0.63
CA ASN A 213 -2.61 5.07 -0.30
C ASN A 213 -1.14 5.27 -0.65
N PHE A 214 -0.26 4.37 -0.22
CA PHE A 214 1.12 4.40 -0.65
C PHE A 214 1.19 4.00 -2.13
N GLU A 215 1.94 4.76 -2.91
CA GLU A 215 2.07 4.58 -4.35
C GLU A 215 3.56 4.66 -4.72
N SER A 216 3.95 4.06 -5.84
CA SER A 216 5.29 4.25 -6.39
C SER A 216 5.23 4.38 -7.91
N THR A 217 6.29 4.96 -8.47
CA THR A 217 6.42 5.16 -9.91
C THR A 217 7.49 4.25 -10.48
N VAL A 218 7.39 4.03 -11.79
CA VAL A 218 8.49 3.43 -12.57
C VAL A 218 9.74 4.32 -12.57
N THR A 219 9.60 5.61 -12.27
CA THR A 219 10.69 6.58 -12.16
C THR A 219 11.42 6.54 -10.81
N ASN A 220 11.21 5.49 -10.03
CA ASN A 220 11.89 5.24 -8.75
C ASN A 220 11.59 6.28 -7.65
N HIS A 221 10.34 6.74 -7.63
CA HIS A 221 9.79 7.58 -6.57
C HIS A 221 8.75 6.79 -5.78
N VAL A 222 8.74 6.92 -4.45
CA VAL A 222 7.69 6.39 -3.58
C VAL A 222 6.93 7.53 -2.91
N TYR A 223 5.61 7.53 -3.08
CA TYR A 223 4.70 8.45 -2.43
C TYR A 223 4.09 7.76 -1.22
N TRP A 224 4.60 8.06 -0.03
CA TRP A 224 4.12 7.45 1.21
C TRP A 224 3.81 8.47 2.31
N TYR A 225 4.08 9.75 2.06
CA TYR A 225 3.60 10.85 2.88
C TYR A 225 3.15 12.02 1.99
N ARG A 226 2.38 12.93 2.57
CA ARG A 226 1.95 14.17 1.92
C ARG A 226 3.14 15.13 1.79
N GLU A 227 3.78 15.14 0.63
CA GLU A 227 5.05 15.88 0.45
C GLU A 227 5.01 17.37 0.83
N PRO A 228 3.98 18.15 0.45
CA PRO A 228 3.92 19.57 0.82
C PRO A 228 3.89 19.75 2.34
N ASP A 229 3.09 18.93 3.02
CA ASP A 229 2.94 18.95 4.47
C ASP A 229 2.60 17.55 5.03
N PRO A 230 3.60 16.79 5.51
CA PRO A 230 3.42 15.52 6.16
C PRO A 230 2.70 15.66 7.50
N ALA A 231 2.57 16.88 8.04
CA ALA A 231 2.03 17.19 9.36
C ALA A 231 2.53 16.22 10.45
N LEU A 232 3.87 16.05 10.49
CA LEU A 232 4.59 15.25 11.46
C LEU A 232 4.25 15.71 12.87
N ARG A 233 3.95 14.74 13.73
CA ARG A 233 3.73 14.97 15.16
C ARG A 233 4.17 13.75 15.96
N ILE A 234 4.53 14.01 17.21
CA ILE A 234 4.66 12.98 18.23
C ILE A 234 3.33 12.92 18.99
N ASP A 235 2.66 11.78 18.90
CA ASP A 235 1.48 11.49 19.70
C ASP A 235 1.92 10.71 20.95
N PRO A 236 1.45 11.09 22.16
CA PRO A 236 1.68 10.29 23.34
C PRO A 236 0.99 8.93 23.18
N ASP A 237 1.73 7.86 23.42
CA ASP A 237 1.15 6.53 23.49
C ASP A 237 0.56 6.31 24.91
N PRO A 238 -0.69 5.83 25.05
CA PRO A 238 -1.18 5.38 26.34
C PRO A 238 -0.31 4.29 26.99
N ASP A 239 0.44 3.52 26.20
CA ASP A 239 1.42 2.56 26.70
C ASP A 239 2.76 3.26 27.00
N ALA A 240 3.17 3.24 28.26
CA ALA A 240 4.27 4.06 28.80
C ALA A 240 5.65 3.89 28.13
N ASP A 241 5.85 2.81 27.35
CA ASP A 241 7.13 2.41 26.77
C ASP A 241 7.21 2.64 25.25
N THR A 242 6.31 3.43 24.68
CA THR A 242 6.34 3.73 23.23
C THR A 242 6.04 5.19 22.92
N VAL A 243 6.54 5.64 21.77
CA VAL A 243 6.25 6.97 21.21
C VAL A 243 5.64 6.77 19.83
N GLN A 244 4.54 7.45 19.53
CA GLN A 244 3.91 7.36 18.21
C GLN A 244 4.34 8.53 17.32
N LEU A 245 5.01 8.22 16.20
CA LEU A 245 5.22 9.18 15.13
C LEU A 245 4.03 9.13 14.17
N SER A 246 3.33 10.25 14.01
CA SER A 246 2.17 10.33 13.12
C SER A 246 2.42 11.28 11.95
N LEU A 247 2.01 10.86 10.75
CA LEU A 247 2.18 11.60 9.49
C LEU A 247 0.90 11.50 8.65
N LEU A 248 0.76 12.39 7.68
CA LEU A 248 -0.25 12.28 6.62
C LEU A 248 0.31 11.49 5.45
N ASP A 249 -0.47 10.53 4.96
CA ASP A 249 -0.20 9.82 3.71
C ASP A 249 -0.43 10.73 2.48
N PRO A 250 -0.18 10.28 1.25
CA PRO A 250 -0.35 11.11 0.05
C PRO A 250 -1.77 11.66 -0.16
N ARG A 251 -2.80 11.08 0.46
CA ARG A 251 -4.19 11.52 0.40
C ARG A 251 -4.59 12.42 1.56
N GLY A 252 -3.67 12.69 2.49
CA GLY A 252 -3.96 13.51 3.67
C GLY A 252 -4.58 12.71 4.82
N ILE A 253 -4.59 11.38 4.76
CA ILE A 253 -5.07 10.53 5.84
C ILE A 253 -3.93 10.29 6.82
N ARG A 254 -4.23 10.43 8.11
CA ARG A 254 -3.22 10.25 9.15
C ARG A 254 -2.98 8.78 9.45
N PHE A 255 -1.71 8.38 9.44
CA PHE A 255 -1.25 7.09 9.93
C PHE A 255 -0.21 7.26 11.04
N ARG A 256 0.10 6.17 11.74
CA ARG A 256 0.99 6.16 12.91
C ARG A 256 2.06 5.08 12.78
N ILE A 257 3.24 5.39 13.29
CA ILE A 257 4.38 4.49 13.41
C ILE A 257 4.74 4.46 14.90
N VAL A 258 4.68 3.28 15.50
CA VAL A 258 5.01 3.08 16.92
C VAL A 258 6.51 2.87 17.04
N LEU A 259 7.15 3.72 17.82
CA LEU A 259 8.58 3.71 18.07
C LEU A 259 8.85 3.22 19.50
N PRO A 260 9.88 2.40 19.73
CA PRO A 260 10.28 2.00 21.08
C PRO A 260 10.85 3.21 21.85
N THR A 261 10.50 3.39 23.13
CA THR A 261 11.09 4.43 23.98
C THR A 261 12.52 4.11 24.39
N GLU A 262 12.87 2.83 24.57
CA GLU A 262 14.22 2.39 24.90
C GLU A 262 15.00 1.95 23.65
N THR A 263 16.25 2.39 23.57
CA THR A 263 17.19 1.82 22.59
C THR A 263 17.62 0.45 23.11
N PRO A 264 17.50 -0.65 22.35
CA PRO A 264 18.10 -1.92 22.79
C PRO A 264 19.59 -1.66 23.07
N ALA A 265 20.07 -2.09 24.25
CA ALA A 265 21.34 -1.68 24.85
C ALA A 265 22.61 -2.07 24.05
N THR A 266 22.48 -2.57 22.82
CA THR A 266 23.60 -2.85 21.93
C THR A 266 23.11 -2.82 20.47
N PRO A 267 23.78 -2.12 19.55
CA PRO A 267 23.62 -2.39 18.13
C PRO A 267 24.25 -3.77 17.88
N SER A 268 23.46 -4.83 18.10
CA SER A 268 23.84 -6.16 17.66
C SER A 268 24.02 -6.11 16.13
N PRO A 269 25.06 -6.73 15.55
CA PRO A 269 25.23 -6.78 14.10
C PRO A 269 24.13 -7.64 13.48
N SER A 270 22.94 -7.04 13.28
CA SER A 270 21.66 -7.65 12.90
C SER A 270 21.21 -8.80 13.83
N PRO A 271 20.05 -8.66 14.49
CA PRO A 271 18.79 -8.84 13.76
C PRO A 271 17.77 -7.74 14.08
N ALA A 272 16.82 -7.53 13.16
CA ALA A 272 15.55 -6.79 13.30
C ALA A 272 15.50 -5.70 14.37
N THR A 273 15.38 -4.44 13.94
CA THR A 273 14.89 -3.35 14.81
C THR A 273 13.69 -3.89 15.61
N PRO A 274 13.74 -3.89 16.96
CA PRO A 274 12.63 -4.39 17.75
C PRO A 274 11.42 -3.51 17.46
N HIS A 275 10.48 -4.05 16.69
CA HIS A 275 9.21 -3.40 16.40
C HIS A 275 8.29 -3.67 17.61
N PRO A 276 7.85 -2.65 18.35
CA PRO A 276 6.80 -2.83 19.34
C PRO A 276 5.54 -3.36 18.62
N TRP A 277 4.92 -4.36 19.26
CA TRP A 277 3.78 -5.12 18.74
C TRP A 277 2.66 -4.19 18.25
N GLN A 278 2.35 -4.25 16.96
CA GLN A 278 1.23 -3.48 16.40
C GLN A 278 -0.05 -4.32 16.43
N ASP A 279 -0.97 -3.98 17.33
CA ASP A 279 -2.39 -3.98 17.00
C ASP A 279 -2.66 -2.67 16.26
N ILE A 280 -2.78 -2.72 14.93
CA ILE A 280 -3.28 -1.57 14.17
C ILE A 280 -4.75 -1.39 14.55
N ARG A 281 -4.99 -0.50 15.53
CA ARG A 281 -6.30 0.09 15.72
C ARG A 281 -6.54 1.01 14.53
N LEU A 282 -7.05 0.42 13.44
CA LEU A 282 -7.93 1.16 12.55
C LEU A 282 -8.99 1.78 13.46
N THR A 283 -9.11 3.10 13.42
CA THR A 283 -10.12 3.85 14.17
C THR A 283 -11.45 3.11 14.05
N ASP A 284 -12.13 2.86 15.19
CA ASP A 284 -13.41 2.14 15.22
C ASP A 284 -14.31 2.67 14.09
N PRO A 285 -14.75 1.83 13.14
CA PRO A 285 -15.59 2.25 12.02
C PRO A 285 -16.83 3.06 12.46
N ARG A 286 -17.29 2.85 13.70
CA ARG A 286 -18.43 3.54 14.32
C ARG A 286 -18.15 5.02 14.67
N THR A 287 -16.90 5.47 14.59
CA THR A 287 -16.49 6.84 14.92
C THR A 287 -16.20 7.70 13.68
N LEU A 288 -16.36 7.14 12.48
CA LEU A 288 -16.21 7.88 11.22
C LEU A 288 -17.44 8.78 11.00
N ARG A 289 -17.20 10.07 10.73
CA ARG A 289 -18.28 10.98 10.33
C ARG A 289 -18.59 10.78 8.84
N PRO A 290 -19.82 11.07 8.39
CA PRO A 290 -20.20 11.00 6.97
C PRO A 290 -19.28 11.80 6.03
N ASP A 291 -18.61 12.83 6.55
CA ASP A 291 -17.72 13.70 5.79
C ASP A 291 -16.28 13.15 5.65
N ASP A 292 -15.95 12.06 6.36
CA ASP A 292 -14.61 11.44 6.34
C ASP A 292 -14.46 10.30 5.30
N VAL A 293 -15.46 10.12 4.43
CA VAL A 293 -15.50 9.00 3.46
C VAL A 293 -15.19 9.51 2.07
N PHE A 294 -13.96 9.37 1.57
CA PHE A 294 -13.72 9.57 0.13
C PHE A 294 -12.80 8.50 -0.51
N LEU A 295 -13.48 7.43 -0.92
CA LEU A 295 -13.05 6.29 -1.72
C LEU A 295 -13.09 6.59 -3.23
N HIS A 296 -12.80 7.82 -3.65
CA HIS A 296 -13.25 8.30 -4.96
C HIS A 296 -12.23 8.19 -6.10
N ARG A 297 -11.08 7.53 -5.92
CA ARG A 297 -10.13 7.34 -7.04
C ARG A 297 -9.41 6.00 -7.17
N ILE A 298 -9.76 5.00 -6.36
CA ILE A 298 -9.52 3.58 -6.73
C ILE A 298 -10.75 3.08 -7.51
N GLN A 299 -11.24 3.89 -8.46
CA GLN A 299 -12.48 3.64 -9.19
C GLN A 299 -12.26 3.19 -10.63
N GLU A 300 -11.07 3.33 -11.22
CA GLU A 300 -10.93 3.22 -12.69
C GLU A 300 -10.22 1.98 -13.22
N LEU A 301 -9.53 1.17 -12.40
CA LEU A 301 -8.71 0.09 -12.97
C LEU A 301 -9.18 -1.35 -12.72
N ASN A 302 -10.08 -1.63 -11.76
CA ASN A 302 -10.54 -3.01 -11.51
C ASN A 302 -11.93 -3.12 -10.86
N THR A 303 -12.76 -2.07 -10.96
CA THR A 303 -14.04 -2.01 -10.26
C THR A 303 -15.16 -2.51 -11.17
N PRO A 304 -16.01 -3.46 -10.74
CA PRO A 304 -17.17 -3.85 -11.54
C PRO A 304 -18.03 -2.62 -11.83
N ALA A 305 -18.55 -2.50 -13.05
CA ALA A 305 -19.51 -1.45 -13.35
C ALA A 305 -20.77 -1.69 -12.52
N PHE A 306 -21.26 -0.68 -11.82
CA PHE A 306 -22.41 -0.83 -10.94
C PHE A 306 -23.68 -0.35 -11.61
N VAL A 307 -24.69 -1.22 -11.64
CA VAL A 307 -26.01 -0.94 -12.20
C VAL A 307 -27.04 -1.06 -11.10
N VAL A 308 -27.84 -0.01 -10.88
CA VAL A 308 -29.01 -0.08 -10.02
C VAL A 308 -30.17 -0.58 -10.86
N LEU A 309 -30.78 -1.69 -10.45
CA LEU A 309 -31.89 -2.28 -11.19
C LEU A 309 -33.21 -1.93 -10.51
N PRO A 310 -34.21 -1.45 -11.28
CA PRO A 310 -35.50 -1.16 -10.70
C PRO A 310 -36.29 -2.45 -10.42
N PRO A 311 -37.24 -2.45 -9.47
CA PRO A 311 -37.99 -3.65 -9.11
C PRO A 311 -38.70 -4.33 -10.29
N ASP A 312 -39.11 -3.58 -11.29
CA ASP A 312 -39.76 -4.06 -12.51
C ASP A 312 -38.80 -4.69 -13.54
N ALA A 313 -37.48 -4.51 -13.39
CA ALA A 313 -36.47 -5.24 -14.16
C ALA A 313 -36.38 -6.72 -13.75
N LEU A 314 -36.96 -7.09 -12.61
CA LEU A 314 -37.17 -8.49 -12.24
C LEU A 314 -38.39 -9.01 -13.02
N GLY A 315 -38.17 -9.57 -14.21
CA GLY A 315 -39.22 -10.30 -14.90
C GLY A 315 -39.82 -11.41 -14.01
N ALA A 316 -40.96 -11.98 -14.44
CA ALA A 316 -41.67 -13.00 -13.66
C ALA A 316 -40.80 -14.22 -13.26
N GLY A 317 -39.81 -14.59 -14.08
CA GLY A 317 -38.86 -15.67 -13.77
C GLY A 317 -37.83 -15.30 -12.67
N PRO A 318 -37.07 -14.20 -12.84
CA PRO A 318 -36.14 -13.69 -11.82
C PRO A 318 -36.80 -13.41 -10.46
N ALA A 319 -38.04 -12.94 -10.43
CA ALA A 319 -38.77 -12.71 -9.18
C ALA A 319 -38.90 -14.00 -8.32
N GLY A 320 -39.15 -15.15 -8.95
CA GLY A 320 -39.19 -16.44 -8.26
C GLY A 320 -37.84 -16.88 -7.68
N HIS A 321 -36.74 -16.63 -8.41
CA HIS A 321 -35.39 -16.93 -7.94
C HIS A 321 -34.94 -15.97 -6.83
N LEU A 322 -35.40 -14.71 -6.87
CA LEU A 322 -35.11 -13.72 -5.83
C LEU A 322 -35.81 -14.15 -4.55
N HIS A 323 -37.07 -14.52 -4.67
CA HIS A 323 -37.86 -15.08 -3.59
C HIS A 323 -37.18 -16.32 -2.99
N GLU A 324 -36.76 -17.28 -3.83
CA GLU A 324 -36.02 -18.45 -3.36
C GLU A 324 -34.69 -18.06 -2.69
N THR A 325 -33.95 -17.09 -3.22
CA THR A 325 -32.68 -16.62 -2.65
C THR A 325 -32.89 -15.98 -1.28
N LEU A 326 -33.85 -15.06 -1.16
CA LEU A 326 -34.16 -14.37 0.08
C LEU A 326 -34.66 -15.35 1.14
N HIS A 327 -35.58 -16.26 0.80
CA HIS A 327 -36.15 -17.21 1.76
C HIS A 327 -35.29 -18.42 2.06
N SER A 328 -34.93 -19.20 1.05
CA SER A 328 -34.26 -20.49 1.26
C SER A 328 -32.78 -20.34 1.62
N ARG A 329 -32.13 -19.27 1.14
CA ARG A 329 -30.67 -19.12 1.27
C ARG A 329 -30.25 -18.07 2.27
N LEU A 330 -30.94 -16.92 2.32
CA LEU A 330 -30.67 -15.87 3.30
C LEU A 330 -31.52 -15.99 4.56
N GLN A 331 -32.43 -16.98 4.62
CA GLN A 331 -33.34 -17.20 5.75
C GLN A 331 -34.15 -15.96 6.13
N MET A 332 -34.41 -15.09 5.15
CA MET A 332 -35.14 -13.85 5.40
C MET A 332 -36.65 -14.14 5.46
N ALA A 333 -37.35 -13.47 6.39
CA ALA A 333 -38.78 -13.69 6.63
C ALA A 333 -39.67 -13.03 5.56
N GLU A 334 -40.81 -13.63 5.24
CA GLU A 334 -41.88 -12.94 4.52
C GLU A 334 -42.66 -12.00 5.46
N PRO A 335 -43.24 -10.90 4.94
CA PRO A 335 -43.14 -10.38 3.56
C PRO A 335 -41.91 -9.48 3.35
N TYR A 336 -41.47 -9.34 2.10
CA TYR A 336 -40.47 -8.34 1.70
C TYR A 336 -40.99 -7.43 0.59
N ALA A 337 -40.46 -6.21 0.51
CA ALA A 337 -40.71 -5.25 -0.56
C ALA A 337 -39.40 -4.93 -1.28
N LEU A 338 -39.48 -4.62 -2.57
CA LEU A 338 -38.32 -4.21 -3.37
C LEU A 338 -38.39 -2.72 -3.66
N PHE A 339 -37.24 -2.06 -3.64
CA PHE A 339 -37.12 -0.65 -3.94
C PHE A 339 -35.86 -0.34 -4.75
N VAL A 340 -35.83 0.85 -5.34
CA VAL A 340 -34.62 1.41 -5.97
C VAL A 340 -33.81 2.10 -4.88
N PRO A 341 -32.60 1.63 -4.51
CA PRO A 341 -31.75 2.34 -3.57
C PRO A 341 -31.49 3.75 -4.06
N ASP A 342 -31.52 4.73 -3.15
CA ASP A 342 -31.12 6.08 -3.50
C ASP A 342 -29.60 6.17 -3.77
N ALA A 343 -29.13 7.34 -4.19
CA ALA A 343 -27.72 7.55 -4.52
C ALA A 343 -26.78 7.30 -3.34
N ALA A 344 -27.19 7.64 -2.12
CA ALA A 344 -26.38 7.45 -0.91
C ALA A 344 -26.36 5.98 -0.48
N GLU A 345 -27.51 5.31 -0.50
CA GLU A 345 -27.65 3.88 -0.21
C GLU A 345 -26.86 3.03 -1.21
N ALA A 346 -26.94 3.35 -2.50
CA ALA A 346 -26.15 2.71 -3.54
C ALA A 346 -24.64 2.95 -3.33
N ALA A 347 -24.22 4.15 -2.93
CA ALA A 347 -22.82 4.47 -2.67
C ALA A 347 -22.27 3.71 -1.45
N ALA A 348 -23.06 3.57 -0.39
CA ALA A 348 -22.71 2.79 0.79
C ALA A 348 -22.54 1.31 0.47
N ALA A 349 -23.52 0.72 -0.23
CA ALA A 349 -23.46 -0.68 -0.68
C ALA A 349 -22.26 -0.94 -1.63
N ARG A 350 -21.96 -0.01 -2.54
CA ARG A 350 -20.76 -0.05 -3.39
C ARG A 350 -19.48 -0.08 -2.56
N THR A 351 -19.37 0.81 -1.59
CA THR A 351 -18.21 0.92 -0.69
C THR A 351 -18.00 -0.37 0.10
N ALA A 352 -19.07 -0.90 0.69
CA ALA A 352 -19.03 -2.15 1.44
C ALA A 352 -18.61 -3.34 0.54
N THR A 353 -19.15 -3.41 -0.68
CA THR A 353 -18.77 -4.42 -1.69
C THR A 353 -17.28 -4.33 -1.99
N LEU A 354 -16.75 -3.13 -2.25
CA LEU A 354 -15.34 -2.94 -2.56
C LEU A 354 -14.43 -3.33 -1.40
N TYR A 355 -14.83 -2.99 -0.17
CA TYR A 355 -14.11 -3.40 1.02
C TYR A 355 -14.07 -4.93 1.15
N LEU A 356 -15.21 -5.61 0.96
CA LEU A 356 -15.29 -7.06 0.99
C LEU A 356 -14.39 -7.71 -0.10
N TYR A 357 -14.36 -7.13 -1.30
CA TYR A 357 -13.47 -7.55 -2.38
C TYR A 357 -11.99 -7.45 -2.05
N GLN A 358 -11.59 -6.50 -1.22
CA GLN A 358 -10.20 -6.34 -0.80
C GLN A 358 -9.80 -7.35 0.28
N ILE A 359 -10.72 -7.73 1.15
CA ILE A 359 -10.44 -8.59 2.30
C ILE A 359 -10.73 -10.07 2.08
N VAL A 360 -11.56 -10.45 1.10
CA VAL A 360 -11.85 -11.86 0.77
C VAL A 360 -10.87 -12.33 -0.33
N PRO A 361 -9.84 -13.14 0.01
CA PRO A 361 -8.78 -13.51 -0.93
C PRO A 361 -9.29 -14.24 -2.17
N ASP A 362 -10.39 -14.98 -2.03
CA ASP A 362 -10.98 -15.77 -3.10
C ASP A 362 -11.65 -14.90 -4.17
N LEU A 363 -12.26 -13.78 -3.76
CA LEU A 363 -12.72 -12.75 -4.70
C LEU A 363 -11.53 -12.08 -5.39
N ARG A 364 -10.38 -11.99 -4.69
CA ARG A 364 -9.15 -11.38 -5.20
C ARG A 364 -8.41 -12.23 -6.25
N ARG A 365 -8.55 -13.56 -6.20
CA ARG A 365 -7.75 -14.54 -6.97
C ARG A 365 -8.39 -15.05 -8.26
N ALA A 366 -9.58 -14.60 -8.64
CA ALA A 366 -10.22 -15.00 -9.90
C ALA A 366 -9.30 -14.70 -11.12
N PRO A 367 -8.74 -15.72 -11.82
CA PRO A 367 -7.62 -15.52 -12.76
C PRO A 367 -7.98 -14.83 -14.09
N ASP A 368 -9.27 -14.65 -14.41
CA ASP A 368 -9.76 -14.17 -15.72
C ASP A 368 -10.19 -12.69 -15.72
N ARG A 369 -9.63 -11.87 -14.82
CA ARG A 369 -9.99 -10.45 -14.57
C ARG A 369 -9.86 -9.46 -15.73
N ARG A 370 -9.57 -9.92 -16.95
CA ARG A 370 -9.72 -9.10 -18.17
C ARG A 370 -11.18 -8.98 -18.63
N SER A 371 -12.15 -9.69 -18.04
CA SER A 371 -13.56 -9.69 -18.47
C SER A 371 -14.52 -8.95 -17.52
N GLY A 372 -14.40 -7.62 -17.46
CA GLY A 372 -15.41 -6.62 -17.02
C GLY A 372 -16.64 -7.04 -16.19
N GLU A 373 -16.46 -7.48 -14.95
CA GLU A 373 -17.59 -7.78 -14.06
C GLU A 373 -18.57 -6.59 -13.89
N ILE A 374 -19.83 -6.89 -13.58
CA ILE A 374 -20.90 -5.92 -13.31
C ILE A 374 -21.52 -6.25 -11.96
N ALA A 375 -21.75 -5.24 -11.13
CA ALA A 375 -22.39 -5.35 -9.85
C ALA A 375 -23.81 -4.76 -9.92
N GLN A 376 -24.81 -5.62 -9.77
CA GLN A 376 -26.23 -5.27 -9.78
C GLN A 376 -26.69 -4.96 -8.35
N LEU A 377 -27.34 -3.82 -8.17
CA LEU A 377 -27.84 -3.33 -6.87
C LEU A 377 -29.37 -3.33 -6.88
N VAL A 378 -30.00 -4.01 -5.92
CA VAL A 378 -31.46 -3.94 -5.67
C VAL A 378 -31.73 -3.71 -4.19
N GLY A 379 -32.62 -2.77 -3.90
CA GLY A 379 -33.08 -2.49 -2.54
C GLY A 379 -34.11 -3.52 -2.11
N VAL A 380 -33.98 -4.01 -0.88
CA VAL A 380 -34.89 -4.99 -0.27
C VAL A 380 -35.26 -4.51 1.12
N GLU A 381 -36.55 -4.45 1.41
CA GLU A 381 -37.10 -4.12 2.72
C GLU A 381 -37.78 -5.35 3.30
N ILE A 382 -37.37 -5.78 4.50
CA ILE A 382 -37.86 -7.00 5.14
C ILE A 382 -38.15 -6.70 6.61
N ALA A 383 -39.39 -6.97 7.03
CA ALA A 383 -39.84 -6.69 8.40
C ALA A 383 -39.53 -5.24 8.86
N GLY A 384 -39.61 -4.27 7.94
CA GLY A 384 -39.32 -2.86 8.17
C GLY A 384 -37.83 -2.48 8.11
N ARG A 385 -36.92 -3.45 7.96
CA ARG A 385 -35.47 -3.20 7.81
C ARG A 385 -35.10 -3.09 6.34
N ARG A 386 -34.35 -2.04 5.99
CA ARG A 386 -33.91 -1.80 4.61
C ARG A 386 -32.48 -2.29 4.40
N GLY A 387 -32.22 -2.90 3.24
CA GLY A 387 -30.90 -3.30 2.82
C GLY A 387 -30.74 -3.27 1.31
N VAL A 388 -29.50 -3.47 0.84
CA VAL A 388 -29.15 -3.54 -0.58
C VAL A 388 -28.54 -4.91 -0.85
N LEU A 389 -29.18 -5.66 -1.75
CA LEU A 389 -28.62 -6.87 -2.32
C LEU A 389 -27.68 -6.47 -3.46
N VAL A 390 -26.42 -6.93 -3.40
CA VAL A 390 -25.42 -6.72 -4.44
C VAL A 390 -25.05 -8.06 -5.08
N ASN A 391 -25.29 -8.18 -6.39
CA ASN A 391 -24.91 -9.34 -7.18
C ASN A 391 -23.76 -8.96 -8.11
N VAL A 392 -22.58 -9.55 -7.94
CA VAL A 392 -21.48 -9.38 -8.89
C VAL A 392 -21.45 -10.54 -9.87
N ILE A 393 -21.56 -10.18 -11.15
CA ILE A 393 -21.69 -11.11 -12.27
C ILE A 393 -20.66 -10.83 -13.36
N PRO A 394 -20.24 -11.83 -14.16
CA PRO A 394 -19.35 -11.61 -15.31
C PRO A 394 -20.02 -10.77 -16.41
N ARG A 395 -19.28 -9.89 -17.12
CA ARG A 395 -19.82 -9.10 -18.26
C ARG A 395 -20.41 -9.94 -19.38
N VAL A 396 -19.95 -11.17 -19.50
CA VAL A 396 -20.26 -12.07 -20.61
C VAL A 396 -21.72 -12.57 -20.55
N ALA A 397 -22.42 -12.30 -19.44
CA ALA A 397 -23.86 -12.46 -19.34
C ALA A 397 -24.58 -11.62 -20.41
N SER A 398 -25.50 -12.21 -21.17
CA SER A 398 -26.32 -11.46 -22.12
C SER A 398 -27.19 -10.45 -21.37
N ARG A 399 -26.99 -9.15 -21.61
CA ARG A 399 -27.81 -8.02 -21.09
C ARG A 399 -27.78 -7.79 -19.56
N PRO A 400 -26.60 -7.53 -18.98
CA PRO A 400 -26.43 -7.31 -17.53
C PRO A 400 -27.07 -6.01 -17.01
N GLU A 401 -27.49 -5.12 -17.91
CA GLU A 401 -28.15 -3.84 -17.55
C GLU A 401 -29.68 -3.94 -17.52
N THR A 402 -30.26 -5.04 -18.00
CA THR A 402 -31.73 -5.19 -18.11
C THR A 402 -32.26 -6.51 -17.54
N GLU A 403 -31.39 -7.46 -17.20
CA GLU A 403 -31.77 -8.75 -16.62
C GLU A 403 -31.09 -8.91 -15.27
N PHE A 404 -31.88 -9.14 -14.22
CA PHE A 404 -31.37 -9.40 -12.87
C PHE A 404 -30.89 -10.85 -12.78
N TRP A 405 -29.60 -11.04 -12.54
CA TRP A 405 -29.00 -12.37 -12.43
C TRP A 405 -28.98 -12.79 -10.97
N LEU A 406 -29.60 -13.93 -10.71
CA LEU A 406 -29.68 -14.53 -9.40
C LEU A 406 -28.95 -15.85 -9.38
N TRP A 407 -28.50 -16.19 -8.18
CA TRP A 407 -27.92 -17.49 -7.91
C TRP A 407 -28.88 -18.60 -8.34
N HIS A 408 -28.37 -19.53 -9.14
CA HIS A 408 -29.01 -20.81 -9.41
C HIS A 408 -27.93 -21.89 -9.56
N ASP A 409 -28.27 -23.13 -9.21
CA ASP A 409 -27.36 -24.25 -9.37
C ASP A 409 -27.04 -24.47 -10.87
N GLY A 410 -25.76 -24.60 -11.20
CA GLY A 410 -25.27 -24.75 -12.58
C GLY A 410 -25.12 -23.45 -13.41
N GLY A 411 -25.34 -22.27 -12.80
CA GLY A 411 -25.19 -20.97 -13.45
C GLY A 411 -23.75 -20.42 -13.52
N PRO A 412 -23.55 -19.22 -14.10
CA PRO A 412 -22.27 -18.53 -14.04
C PRO A 412 -21.84 -18.26 -12.60
N ARG A 413 -20.54 -17.98 -12.40
CA ARG A 413 -20.01 -17.59 -11.08
C ARG A 413 -20.63 -16.28 -10.65
N ILE A 414 -21.52 -16.34 -9.65
CA ILE A 414 -22.17 -15.17 -9.06
C ILE A 414 -21.69 -15.03 -7.62
N PHE A 415 -21.28 -13.81 -7.28
CA PHE A 415 -21.06 -13.39 -5.90
C PHE A 415 -22.25 -12.57 -5.44
N GLN A 416 -22.84 -12.89 -4.29
CA GLN A 416 -23.96 -12.14 -3.73
C GLN A 416 -23.62 -11.69 -2.31
N LEU A 417 -24.04 -10.49 -1.96
CA LEU A 417 -23.99 -9.98 -0.59
C LEU A 417 -25.22 -9.14 -0.27
N PHE A 418 -25.57 -9.11 1.01
CA PHE A 418 -26.62 -8.25 1.55
C PHE A 418 -26.00 -7.22 2.49
N PHE A 419 -26.16 -5.95 2.14
CA PHE A 419 -25.73 -4.81 2.95
C PHE A 419 -26.93 -4.24 3.70
N ASP A 420 -26.90 -4.33 5.03
CA ASP A 420 -27.92 -3.77 5.91
C ASP A 420 -27.69 -2.26 6.06
N LEU A 421 -28.69 -1.45 5.67
CA LEU A 421 -28.58 0.01 5.69
C LEU A 421 -28.72 0.59 7.09
N GLU A 422 -29.40 -0.11 8.01
CA GLU A 422 -29.57 0.34 9.40
C GLU A 422 -28.30 0.10 10.21
N ASP A 423 -27.71 -1.09 10.05
CA ASP A 423 -26.50 -1.49 10.79
C ASP A 423 -25.21 -0.99 10.11
N GLY A 424 -25.30 -0.55 8.85
CA GLY A 424 -24.15 -0.14 8.04
C GLY A 424 -23.16 -1.30 7.81
N ALA A 425 -23.66 -2.53 7.76
CA ALA A 425 -22.83 -3.74 7.79
C ALA A 425 -23.27 -4.77 6.75
N ILE A 426 -22.32 -5.60 6.31
CA ILE A 426 -22.63 -6.78 5.48
C ILE A 426 -23.08 -7.88 6.43
N THR A 427 -24.37 -8.24 6.37
CA THR A 427 -24.93 -9.28 7.25
C THR A 427 -24.85 -10.66 6.62
N HIS A 428 -24.80 -10.73 5.28
CA HIS A 428 -24.75 -12.00 4.54
C HIS A 428 -23.92 -11.87 3.26
N TRP A 429 -23.20 -12.92 2.89
CA TRP A 429 -22.53 -13.03 1.59
C TRP A 429 -22.34 -14.48 1.16
N ARG A 430 -22.23 -14.73 -0.15
CA ARG A 430 -22.04 -16.06 -0.74
C ARG A 430 -21.37 -16.01 -2.11
N PHE A 431 -20.62 -17.05 -2.46
CA PHE A 431 -20.00 -17.25 -3.77
C PHE A 431 -20.42 -18.61 -4.36
N ASN A 432 -20.80 -18.64 -5.65
CA ASN A 432 -21.06 -19.90 -6.36
C ASN A 432 -19.92 -20.24 -7.31
N GLY A 433 -18.99 -21.04 -6.80
CA GLY A 433 -17.95 -21.69 -7.58
C GLY A 433 -17.30 -22.70 -6.66
N GLY A 434 -17.40 -23.99 -6.99
CA GLY A 434 -16.53 -24.99 -6.36
C GLY A 434 -15.08 -24.51 -6.54
N PHE A 435 -14.34 -24.50 -5.44
CA PHE A 435 -12.91 -24.19 -5.46
C PHE A 435 -12.13 -25.28 -6.19
#